data_AF-A0AA39UWI5-F1
#
_entry.id   AF-A0AA39UWI5-F1
#
_cell.length_a   1.000
_cell.length_b   1.000
_cell.length_c   1.000
_cell.angle_alpha   90.00
_cell.angle_beta   90.00
_cell.angle_gamma   90.00
#
_symmetry.space_group_name_H-M   'P 1'
#
loop_
_entity.id
_entity.type
_entity.pdbx_description
1 polymer ?
#
loop_
_entity_poly.entity_id
_entity_poly.type
_entity_poly.pdbx_seq_one_letter_code
_entity_poly.pdbx_strand_id
1 'polypeptide(L)'
;MVKNYIHLPNTVIEAIKSDADYRRSSTLAASDEFYGLKLAISNGSTGVDAKTLHPFLCAEEDYLAKAKLANLLYTVSTGDLLTAHEINFLRSNVDAPDFEGYPLHFALHMLLSHLLDNSPPPKLRAKCRRIIKIIRLLLEHHADANLVLEGQCPLIHACKMQYWELMELIAKYGANPSPQEYYVSSASFLLKPDLISRCTTIFKHYAANPFGRGPRPCPCFSGLPLAECHEKEDKPYSPEFICPRCSQKRFGPCCSKRNIFAYEQWNELLLRIQVS
;
A
#
# COMPACT_ATOMS: atom_id res chain seq x y z
N MET A 1 1.50 -24.44 -16.55
CA MET A 1 1.19 -23.17 -15.87
C MET A 1 1.55 -23.29 -14.40
N VAL A 2 2.19 -22.28 -13.83
CA VAL A 2 2.57 -22.26 -12.41
C VAL A 2 1.30 -22.02 -11.59
N LYS A 3 0.70 -23.03 -10.94
CA LYS A 3 -0.61 -22.87 -10.29
C LYS A 3 -0.65 -21.92 -9.07
N ASN A 4 0.48 -21.33 -8.67
CA ASN A 4 0.57 -20.45 -7.51
C ASN A 4 1.61 -19.36 -7.76
N TYR A 5 1.12 -18.15 -8.04
CA TYR A 5 1.87 -17.04 -8.62
C TYR A 5 2.31 -15.99 -7.60
N ILE A 6 2.13 -16.24 -6.30
CA ILE A 6 2.34 -15.23 -5.27
C ILE A 6 3.84 -14.98 -5.09
N HIS A 7 4.26 -13.75 -5.33
CA HIS A 7 5.62 -13.24 -5.19
C HIS A 7 5.84 -12.69 -3.77
N LEU A 8 5.65 -13.54 -2.77
CA LEU A 8 5.93 -13.23 -1.37
C LEU A 8 6.68 -14.40 -0.72
N PRO A 9 7.49 -14.16 0.32
CA PRO A 9 8.05 -15.24 1.12
C PRO A 9 6.94 -16.11 1.72
N ASN A 10 7.13 -17.44 1.74
CA ASN A 10 6.13 -18.38 2.27
C ASN A 10 5.76 -18.06 3.72
N THR A 11 6.72 -17.60 4.53
CA THR A 11 6.51 -17.18 5.91
C THR A 11 5.47 -16.06 6.03
N VAL A 12 5.50 -15.08 5.12
CA VAL A 12 4.53 -13.98 5.06
C VAL A 12 3.16 -14.50 4.64
N ILE A 13 3.11 -15.37 3.63
CA ILE A 13 1.86 -15.98 3.15
C ILE A 13 1.20 -16.79 4.26
N GLU A 14 1.96 -17.60 4.99
CA GLU A 14 1.48 -18.42 6.10
C GLU A 14 1.00 -17.55 7.27
N ALA A 15 1.76 -16.50 7.64
CA ALA A 15 1.35 -15.55 8.67
C ALA A 15 0.00 -14.89 8.33
N ILE A 16 -0.15 -14.39 7.09
CA ILE A 16 -1.40 -13.78 6.62
C ILE A 16 -2.56 -14.79 6.65
N LYS A 17 -2.33 -16.04 6.20
CA LYS A 17 -3.35 -17.09 6.18
C LYS A 17 -3.77 -17.57 7.56
N SER A 18 -2.88 -17.48 8.54
CA SER A 18 -3.15 -17.88 9.93
C SER A 18 -3.99 -16.86 10.71
N ASP A 19 -4.07 -15.62 10.20
CA ASP A 19 -4.82 -14.54 10.83
C ASP A 19 -6.34 -14.86 10.89
N ALA A 20 -6.95 -14.60 12.04
CA ALA A 20 -8.38 -14.86 12.27
C ALA A 20 -9.31 -14.11 11.32
N ASP A 21 -8.87 -12.94 10.82
CA ASP A 21 -9.61 -12.14 9.86
C ASP A 21 -9.29 -12.52 8.41
N TYR A 22 -8.39 -13.48 8.14
CA TYR A 22 -7.98 -13.84 6.78
C TYR A 22 -9.17 -14.15 5.87
N ARG A 23 -9.22 -13.45 4.73
CA ARG A 23 -10.25 -13.65 3.72
C ARG A 23 -9.98 -14.92 2.93
N ARG A 24 -10.65 -16.01 3.31
CA ARG A 24 -10.54 -17.30 2.61
C ARG A 24 -11.17 -17.29 1.21
N SER A 25 -12.18 -16.45 0.97
CA SER A 25 -12.86 -16.34 -0.32
C SER A 25 -12.06 -15.45 -1.29
N SER A 26 -11.49 -16.08 -2.32
CA SER A 26 -10.79 -15.49 -3.48
C SER A 26 -9.93 -14.24 -3.20
N THR A 27 -8.62 -14.45 -3.17
CA THR A 27 -7.62 -13.39 -3.20
C THR A 27 -7.24 -13.07 -4.64
N LEU A 28 -7.18 -11.79 -4.99
CA LEU A 28 -6.79 -11.33 -6.32
C LEU A 28 -5.34 -11.76 -6.65
N ALA A 29 -4.46 -11.85 -5.64
CA ALA A 29 -3.08 -12.36 -5.72
C ALA A 29 -2.94 -13.73 -6.43
N ALA A 30 -3.98 -14.56 -6.30
CA ALA A 30 -4.05 -15.90 -6.89
C ALA A 30 -4.86 -15.97 -8.20
N SER A 31 -5.38 -14.84 -8.69
CA SER A 31 -6.18 -14.78 -9.92
C SER A 31 -5.33 -14.74 -11.18
N ASP A 32 -5.89 -15.20 -12.30
CA ASP A 32 -5.23 -15.14 -13.59
C ASP A 32 -5.10 -13.69 -14.10
N GLU A 33 -6.04 -12.81 -13.74
CA GLU A 33 -6.02 -11.39 -14.07
C GLU A 33 -4.81 -10.69 -13.41
N PHE A 34 -4.59 -10.94 -12.12
CA PHE A 34 -3.46 -10.38 -11.39
C PHE A 34 -2.13 -10.99 -11.82
N TYR A 35 -2.14 -12.25 -12.23
CA TYR A 35 -1.00 -12.87 -12.86
C TYR A 35 -0.61 -12.17 -14.18
N GLY A 36 -1.59 -11.85 -15.03
CA GLY A 36 -1.36 -11.05 -16.24
C GLY A 36 -0.73 -9.69 -15.94
N LEU A 37 -1.18 -9.01 -14.88
CA LEU A 37 -0.56 -7.76 -14.40
C LEU A 37 0.90 -7.96 -14.00
N LYS A 38 1.20 -9.00 -13.19
CA LYS A 38 2.57 -9.31 -12.74
C LYS A 38 3.52 -9.53 -13.91
N LEU A 39 3.07 -10.22 -14.96
CA LEU A 39 3.83 -10.41 -16.19
C LEU A 39 4.10 -9.08 -16.89
N ALA A 40 3.10 -8.22 -17.03
CA ALA A 40 3.26 -6.90 -17.63
C ALA A 40 4.26 -6.02 -16.85
N ILE A 41 4.24 -6.08 -15.52
CA ILE A 41 5.21 -5.36 -14.66
C ILE A 41 6.64 -5.89 -14.84
N SER A 42 6.78 -7.20 -15.02
CA SER A 42 8.10 -7.86 -15.07
C SER A 42 8.77 -7.77 -16.44
N ASN A 43 8.01 -7.57 -17.52
CA ASN A 43 8.52 -7.65 -18.89
C ASN A 43 9.33 -6.42 -19.33
N GLY A 44 9.28 -5.28 -18.63
CA GLY A 44 10.15 -4.11 -18.86
C GLY A 44 10.17 -3.50 -20.28
N SER A 45 9.41 -4.04 -21.23
CA SER A 45 9.44 -3.70 -22.66
C SER A 45 8.73 -2.38 -23.00
N THR A 46 8.27 -1.63 -22.00
CA THR A 46 7.84 -0.24 -22.15
C THR A 46 8.91 0.65 -21.54
N GLY A 47 10.06 0.78 -22.21
CA GLY A 47 11.10 1.75 -21.86
C GLY A 47 10.54 3.18 -21.84
N VAL A 48 9.84 3.54 -20.77
CA VAL A 48 9.27 4.84 -20.54
C VAL A 48 10.11 5.45 -19.43
N ASP A 49 11.14 6.17 -19.89
CA ASP A 49 11.84 7.19 -19.12
C ASP A 49 10.79 8.14 -18.53
N ALA A 50 10.84 8.37 -17.22
CA ALA A 50 9.88 9.14 -16.43
C ALA A 50 9.91 10.65 -16.72
N LYS A 51 10.38 11.07 -17.90
CA LYS A 51 10.70 12.47 -18.23
C LYS A 51 9.72 13.21 -19.13
N THR A 52 8.62 12.59 -19.57
CA THR A 52 7.66 13.31 -20.42
C THR A 52 6.24 13.13 -19.90
N LEU A 53 5.85 14.02 -18.99
CA LEU A 53 4.47 14.26 -18.57
C LEU A 53 3.98 15.52 -19.29
N HIS A 54 2.91 15.42 -20.10
CA HIS A 54 1.66 16.20 -20.02
C HIS A 54 0.78 15.97 -21.30
N PRO A 55 -0.46 16.48 -21.33
CA PRO A 55 -1.71 15.77 -21.08
C PRO A 55 -2.42 15.37 -22.39
N PHE A 56 -3.23 14.32 -22.42
CA PHE A 56 -4.47 14.21 -23.19
C PHE A 56 -4.96 12.77 -23.04
N LEU A 57 -5.92 12.57 -22.15
CA LEU A 57 -6.61 11.30 -22.03
C LEU A 57 -7.55 11.13 -23.23
N CYS A 58 -7.00 10.56 -24.31
CA CYS A 58 -7.69 9.68 -25.26
C CYS A 58 -6.67 9.08 -26.26
N ALA A 59 -5.73 8.26 -25.78
CA ALA A 59 -5.10 7.17 -26.54
C ALA A 59 -4.14 6.38 -25.63
N GLU A 60 -4.51 5.12 -25.38
CA GLU A 60 -3.69 3.91 -25.14
C GLU A 60 -2.37 3.88 -24.32
N GLU A 61 -1.81 4.95 -23.76
CA GLU A 61 -0.45 4.87 -23.16
C GLU A 61 -0.34 4.69 -21.63
N ASP A 62 -1.44 4.50 -20.88
CA ASP A 62 -1.35 4.38 -19.41
C ASP A 62 -2.16 3.23 -18.79
N TYR A 63 -2.20 2.08 -19.47
CA TYR A 63 -2.93 0.90 -19.01
C TYR A 63 -2.36 0.33 -17.70
N LEU A 64 -1.03 0.33 -17.54
CA LEU A 64 -0.38 -0.36 -16.43
C LEU A 64 -0.50 0.40 -15.09
N ALA A 65 -0.38 1.73 -15.08
CA ALA A 65 -0.60 2.51 -13.86
C ALA A 65 -2.07 2.41 -13.42
N LYS A 66 -3.01 2.58 -14.36
CA LYS A 66 -4.45 2.42 -14.11
C LYS A 66 -4.81 1.04 -13.57
N ALA A 67 -4.21 -0.03 -14.10
CA ALA A 67 -4.44 -1.38 -13.61
C ALA A 67 -3.84 -1.61 -12.21
N LYS A 68 -2.65 -1.06 -11.90
CA LYS A 68 -2.08 -1.09 -10.53
C LYS A 68 -2.97 -0.37 -9.53
N LEU A 69 -3.46 0.81 -9.91
CA LEU A 69 -4.31 1.66 -9.08
C LEU A 69 -5.68 1.02 -8.83
N ALA A 70 -6.35 0.53 -9.87
CA ALA A 70 -7.62 -0.20 -9.75
C ALA A 70 -7.48 -1.43 -8.83
N ASN A 71 -6.34 -2.13 -8.90
CA ASN A 71 -6.09 -3.26 -8.03
C ASN A 71 -5.83 -2.85 -6.58
N LEU A 72 -5.07 -1.79 -6.31
CA LEU A 72 -4.84 -1.30 -4.94
C LEU A 72 -6.15 -0.84 -4.30
N LEU A 73 -6.97 -0.09 -5.02
CA LEU A 73 -8.32 0.28 -4.58
C LEU A 73 -9.22 -0.94 -4.36
N TYR A 74 -9.18 -1.93 -5.25
CA TYR A 74 -9.90 -3.20 -5.05
C TYR A 74 -9.40 -3.94 -3.80
N THR A 75 -8.09 -3.96 -3.52
CA THR A 75 -7.56 -4.61 -2.32
C THR A 75 -8.03 -3.92 -1.05
N VAL A 76 -8.03 -2.59 -1.03
CA VAL A 76 -8.51 -1.81 0.10
C VAL A 76 -10.02 -2.00 0.27
N SER A 77 -10.79 -1.85 -0.80
CA SER A 77 -12.25 -1.95 -0.78
C SER A 77 -12.74 -3.35 -0.42
N THR A 78 -11.93 -4.40 -0.62
CA THR A 78 -12.28 -5.77 -0.25
C THR A 78 -11.58 -6.27 1.01
N GLY A 79 -10.56 -5.56 1.50
CA GLY A 79 -9.69 -5.96 2.61
C GLY A 79 -8.82 -7.17 2.27
N ASP A 80 -8.34 -7.29 1.03
CA ASP A 80 -7.50 -8.42 0.60
C ASP A 80 -6.03 -8.19 1.00
N LEU A 81 -5.66 -8.67 2.18
CA LEU A 81 -4.34 -8.43 2.77
C LEU A 81 -3.21 -9.06 1.95
N LEU A 82 -3.44 -10.24 1.35
CA LEU A 82 -2.42 -10.94 0.59
C LEU A 82 -2.09 -10.19 -0.70
N THR A 83 -3.11 -9.72 -1.41
CA THR A 83 -2.93 -8.87 -2.59
C THR A 83 -2.32 -7.51 -2.21
N ALA A 84 -2.67 -6.93 -1.06
CA ALA A 84 -2.05 -5.69 -0.60
C ALA A 84 -0.53 -5.83 -0.37
N HIS A 85 -0.09 -6.96 0.22
CA HIS A 85 1.34 -7.27 0.35
C HIS A 85 1.99 -7.49 -1.01
N GLU A 86 1.32 -8.22 -1.92
CA GLU A 86 1.82 -8.40 -3.28
C GLU A 86 1.94 -7.07 -4.01
N ILE A 87 0.97 -6.16 -3.96
CA ILE A 87 1.06 -4.88 -4.68
C ILE A 87 2.23 -4.04 -4.17
N ASN A 88 2.43 -4.01 -2.84
CA ASN A 88 3.58 -3.36 -2.23
C ASN A 88 4.92 -3.99 -2.68
N PHE A 89 5.00 -5.33 -2.67
CA PHE A 89 6.15 -6.06 -3.24
C PHE A 89 6.35 -5.76 -4.73
N LEU A 90 5.25 -5.74 -5.50
CA LEU A 90 5.20 -5.60 -6.96
C LEU A 90 5.34 -4.16 -7.43
N ARG A 91 6.08 -3.37 -6.65
CA ARG A 91 6.72 -2.16 -7.16
C ARG A 91 5.71 -1.04 -7.45
N SER A 92 4.72 -0.85 -6.58
CA SER A 92 3.87 0.35 -6.58
C SER A 92 4.41 1.39 -5.60
N ASN A 93 4.55 2.64 -6.05
CA ASN A 93 4.67 3.76 -5.12
C ASN A 93 3.40 3.77 -4.24
N VAL A 94 3.59 3.70 -2.92
CA VAL A 94 2.51 3.64 -1.92
C VAL A 94 1.63 4.89 -1.91
N ASP A 95 2.16 6.01 -2.42
CA ASP A 95 1.51 7.31 -2.49
C ASP A 95 1.09 7.71 -3.92
N ALA A 96 1.14 6.80 -4.89
CA ALA A 96 0.67 7.12 -6.24
C ALA A 96 -0.83 7.45 -6.23
N PRO A 97 -1.24 8.68 -6.64
CA PRO A 97 -2.65 9.05 -6.64
C PRO A 97 -3.43 8.37 -7.77
N ASP A 98 -4.73 8.18 -7.56
CA ASP A 98 -5.74 7.80 -8.54
C ASP A 98 -6.78 8.92 -8.74
N PHE A 99 -7.90 8.61 -9.42
CA PHE A 99 -9.01 9.56 -9.64
C PHE A 99 -9.78 9.90 -8.35
N GLU A 100 -9.82 8.99 -7.39
CA GLU A 100 -10.42 9.14 -6.06
C GLU A 100 -9.38 9.55 -4.98
N GLY A 101 -8.10 9.71 -5.33
CA GLY A 101 -7.03 10.23 -4.48
C GLY A 101 -5.93 9.23 -4.10
N TYR A 102 -5.44 9.30 -2.87
CA TYR A 102 -4.31 8.47 -2.41
C TYR A 102 -4.78 7.17 -1.74
N PRO A 103 -4.01 6.06 -1.84
CA PRO A 103 -4.43 4.76 -1.27
C PRO A 103 -4.73 4.80 0.23
N LEU A 104 -3.94 5.58 0.99
CA LEU A 104 -4.17 5.82 2.41
C LEU A 104 -5.50 6.55 2.67
N HIS A 105 -5.80 7.59 1.90
CA HIS A 105 -7.08 8.32 1.99
C HIS A 105 -8.24 7.43 1.63
N PHE A 106 -8.15 6.66 0.54
CA PHE A 106 -9.22 5.75 0.14
C PHE A 106 -9.50 4.70 1.23
N ALA A 107 -8.46 4.13 1.84
CA ALA A 107 -8.61 3.19 2.96
C ALA A 107 -9.32 3.83 4.17
N LEU A 108 -8.97 5.08 4.48
CA LEU A 108 -9.61 5.83 5.56
C LEU A 108 -11.06 6.20 5.22
N HIS A 109 -11.33 6.62 4.00
CA HIS A 109 -12.69 6.91 3.54
C HIS A 109 -13.59 5.67 3.60
N MET A 110 -13.09 4.52 3.13
CA MET A 110 -13.78 3.22 3.22
C MET A 110 -14.02 2.80 4.67
N LEU A 111 -13.08 3.07 5.58
CA LEU A 111 -13.27 2.77 7.00
C LEU A 111 -14.33 3.69 7.62
N LEU A 112 -14.32 4.99 7.28
CA LEU A 112 -15.28 5.97 7.80
C LEU A 112 -16.70 5.60 7.39
N SER A 113 -16.92 5.34 6.10
CA SER A 113 -18.25 5.02 5.56
C SER A 113 -18.86 3.77 6.20
N HIS A 114 -18.04 2.79 6.61
CA HIS A 114 -18.49 1.56 7.24
C HIS A 114 -18.63 1.64 8.76
N LEU A 115 -17.93 2.57 9.44
CA LEU A 115 -18.01 2.76 10.89
C LEU A 115 -19.18 3.67 11.31
N LEU A 116 -19.75 4.44 10.38
CA LEU A 116 -20.95 5.25 10.63
C LEU A 116 -22.24 4.41 10.77
N ASP A 117 -22.20 3.10 10.47
CA ASP A 117 -23.30 2.18 10.74
C ASP A 117 -23.34 1.83 12.23
N ASN A 118 -24.45 2.14 12.92
CA ASN A 118 -24.58 1.99 14.38
C ASN A 118 -24.51 0.53 14.91
N SER A 119 -24.50 -0.47 14.02
CA SER A 119 -24.21 -1.88 14.37
C SER A 119 -23.80 -2.66 13.11
N PRO A 120 -22.53 -2.60 12.69
CA PRO A 120 -22.11 -3.25 11.46
C PRO A 120 -22.17 -4.77 11.64
N PRO A 121 -22.60 -5.54 10.62
CA PRO A 121 -22.66 -6.99 10.69
C PRO A 121 -21.25 -7.59 10.89
N PRO A 122 -21.11 -8.82 11.44
CA PRO A 122 -19.81 -9.42 11.73
C PRO A 122 -18.83 -9.45 10.55
N LYS A 123 -19.35 -9.68 9.33
CA LYS A 123 -18.56 -9.65 8.08
C LYS A 123 -17.97 -8.27 7.80
N LEU A 124 -18.72 -7.20 8.09
CA LEU A 124 -18.26 -5.83 7.91
C LEU A 124 -17.20 -5.46 8.96
N ARG A 125 -17.35 -5.90 10.21
CA ARG A 125 -16.31 -5.72 11.25
C ARG A 125 -14.98 -6.39 10.86
N ALA A 126 -15.03 -7.63 10.37
CA ALA A 126 -13.84 -8.32 9.87
C ALA A 126 -13.21 -7.62 8.66
N LYS A 127 -14.03 -7.01 7.79
CA LYS A 127 -13.55 -6.16 6.70
C LYS A 127 -12.84 -4.91 7.23
N CYS A 128 -13.43 -4.17 8.16
CA CYS A 128 -12.81 -2.99 8.77
C CYS A 128 -11.46 -3.33 9.44
N ARG A 129 -11.39 -4.44 10.18
CA ARG A 129 -10.12 -4.92 10.77
C ARG A 129 -9.04 -5.19 9.72
N ARG A 130 -9.41 -5.76 8.57
CA ARG A 130 -8.49 -5.96 7.44
C ARG A 130 -8.06 -4.64 6.81
N ILE A 131 -8.97 -3.67 6.64
CA ILE A 131 -8.63 -2.33 6.14
C ILE A 131 -7.64 -1.63 7.08
N ILE A 132 -7.81 -1.75 8.41
CA ILE A 132 -6.87 -1.20 9.39
C ILE A 132 -5.47 -1.84 9.24
N LYS A 133 -5.40 -3.15 8.96
CA LYS A 133 -4.13 -3.84 8.66
C LYS A 133 -3.49 -3.33 7.36
N ILE A 134 -4.29 -3.02 6.34
CA ILE A 134 -3.80 -2.39 5.10
C ILE A 134 -3.29 -0.97 5.37
N ILE A 135 -4.01 -0.15 6.14
CA ILE A 135 -3.55 1.19 6.55
C ILE A 135 -2.19 1.09 7.26
N ARG A 136 -2.05 0.14 8.19
CA ARG A 136 -0.78 -0.13 8.87
C ARG A 136 0.33 -0.51 7.88
N LEU A 137 0.06 -1.42 6.95
CA LEU A 137 1.02 -1.83 5.93
C LEU A 137 1.48 -0.64 5.07
N LEU A 138 0.56 0.23 4.64
CA LEU A 138 0.89 1.43 3.87
C LEU A 138 1.81 2.36 4.67
N LEU A 139 1.46 2.65 5.93
CA LEU A 139 2.22 3.54 6.81
C LEU A 139 3.61 2.97 7.16
N GLU A 140 3.71 1.65 7.39
CA GLU A 140 4.96 0.92 7.62
C GLU A 140 5.88 1.02 6.42
N HIS A 141 5.36 0.90 5.20
CA HIS A 141 6.11 1.06 3.95
C HIS A 141 6.26 2.51 3.49
N HIS A 142 6.13 3.41 4.44
CA HIS A 142 6.45 4.82 4.34
C HIS A 142 5.46 5.72 3.61
N ALA A 143 4.20 5.31 3.41
CA ALA A 143 3.15 6.16 2.86
C ALA A 143 3.05 7.51 3.60
N ASP A 144 2.87 8.59 2.85
CA ASP A 144 2.84 9.95 3.39
C ASP A 144 1.51 10.22 4.10
N ALA A 145 1.59 10.32 5.42
CA ALA A 145 0.48 10.55 6.32
C ALA A 145 -0.03 12.01 6.32
N ASN A 146 0.57 12.90 5.52
CA ASN A 146 0.25 14.33 5.44
C ASN A 146 -0.40 14.74 4.13
N LEU A 147 -0.49 13.83 3.14
CA LEU A 147 -1.11 14.14 1.86
C LEU A 147 -2.52 14.67 2.08
N VAL A 148 -2.89 15.70 1.33
CA VAL A 148 -4.19 16.34 1.44
C VAL A 148 -5.00 16.00 0.21
N LEU A 149 -6.20 15.50 0.44
CA LEU A 149 -7.18 15.22 -0.60
C LEU A 149 -8.48 15.92 -0.22
N GLU A 150 -9.01 16.75 -1.11
CA GLU A 150 -10.25 17.52 -0.88
C GLU A 150 -10.22 18.31 0.46
N GLY A 151 -9.04 18.87 0.80
CA GLY A 151 -8.85 19.61 2.05
C GLY A 151 -8.78 18.75 3.32
N GLN A 152 -8.70 17.42 3.20
CA GLN A 152 -8.62 16.49 4.32
C GLN A 152 -7.33 15.68 4.28
N CYS A 153 -6.61 15.65 5.40
CA CYS A 153 -5.48 14.73 5.59
C CYS A 153 -5.95 13.45 6.31
N PRO A 154 -5.12 12.38 6.32
CA PRO A 154 -5.40 11.12 6.99
C PRO A 154 -5.82 11.27 8.46
N LEU A 155 -5.17 12.19 9.18
CA LEU A 155 -5.43 12.42 10.59
C LEU A 155 -6.85 12.97 10.85
N ILE A 156 -7.38 13.78 9.94
CA ILE A 156 -8.76 14.31 10.02
C ILE A 156 -9.80 13.20 9.84
N HIS A 157 -9.55 12.23 8.98
CA HIS A 157 -10.44 11.08 8.83
C HIS A 157 -10.56 10.28 10.14
N ALA A 158 -9.43 10.03 10.80
CA ALA A 158 -9.42 9.33 12.09
C ALA A 158 -10.15 10.12 13.19
N CYS A 159 -10.07 11.46 13.17
CA CYS A 159 -10.84 12.32 14.08
C CYS A 159 -12.36 12.20 13.84
N LYS A 160 -12.80 12.21 12.58
CA LYS A 160 -14.23 12.04 12.21
C LYS A 160 -14.80 10.70 12.69
N MET A 161 -14.00 9.64 12.62
CA MET A 161 -14.36 8.32 13.15
C MET A 161 -14.32 8.24 14.68
N GLN A 162 -13.71 9.23 15.36
CA GLN A 162 -13.38 9.17 16.79
C GLN A 162 -12.57 7.92 17.15
N TYR A 163 -11.73 7.46 16.21
CA TYR A 163 -10.94 6.26 16.38
C TYR A 163 -9.54 6.62 16.87
N TRP A 164 -9.39 6.67 18.19
CA TRP A 164 -8.18 7.16 18.85
C TRP A 164 -6.94 6.33 18.51
N GLU A 165 -7.02 5.01 18.54
CA GLU A 165 -5.90 4.12 18.22
C GLU A 165 -5.40 4.30 16.78
N LEU A 166 -6.32 4.61 15.85
CA LEU A 166 -5.96 4.93 14.47
C LEU A 166 -5.29 6.31 14.36
N MET A 167 -5.73 7.29 15.15
CA MET A 167 -5.04 8.58 15.25
C MET A 167 -3.62 8.42 15.77
N GLU A 168 -3.41 7.64 16.83
CA GLU A 168 -2.07 7.38 17.38
C GLU A 168 -1.18 6.67 16.35
N LEU A 169 -1.76 5.71 15.62
CA LEU A 169 -1.06 5.00 14.54
C LEU A 169 -0.58 5.98 13.47
N ILE A 170 -1.47 6.83 12.95
CA ILE A 170 -1.15 7.80 11.90
C ILE A 170 -0.12 8.82 12.39
N ALA A 171 -0.25 9.31 13.63
CA ALA A 171 0.71 10.22 14.26
C ALA A 171 2.10 9.58 14.41
N LYS A 172 2.18 8.31 14.82
CA LYS A 172 3.44 7.56 14.95
C LYS A 172 4.22 7.48 13.64
N TYR A 173 3.53 7.51 12.51
CA TYR A 173 4.14 7.44 11.17
C TYR A 173 4.36 8.81 10.52
N GLY A 174 4.42 9.88 11.32
CA GLY A 174 4.88 11.19 10.86
C GLY A 174 3.77 12.13 10.38
N ALA A 175 2.51 11.86 10.73
CA ALA A 175 1.45 12.83 10.50
C ALA A 175 1.66 14.08 11.35
N ASN A 176 1.55 15.23 10.71
CA ASN A 176 1.64 16.54 11.32
C ASN A 176 0.43 16.71 12.26
N PRO A 177 0.66 16.90 13.58
CA PRO A 177 -0.41 17.09 14.54
C PRO A 177 -1.12 18.44 14.39
N SER A 178 -0.47 19.42 13.75
CA SER A 178 -1.08 20.71 13.38
C SER A 178 -1.17 20.81 11.86
N PRO A 179 -2.06 20.05 11.21
CA PRO A 179 -2.36 20.34 9.83
C PRO A 179 -2.90 21.80 9.78
N GLN A 180 -2.43 22.63 8.85
CA GLN A 180 -2.56 24.12 8.82
C GLN A 180 -3.93 24.72 9.28
N GLU A 181 -4.02 26.04 9.44
CA GLU A 181 -5.28 26.72 9.85
C GLU A 181 -6.53 26.38 9.02
N TYR A 182 -6.38 26.00 7.75
CA TYR A 182 -7.49 25.61 6.86
C TYR A 182 -8.27 24.37 7.34
N TYR A 183 -7.68 23.58 8.24
CA TYR A 183 -8.17 22.28 8.69
C TYR A 183 -9.14 22.38 9.87
N VAL A 184 -8.99 23.41 10.71
CA VAL A 184 -9.94 23.70 11.79
C VAL A 184 -11.30 24.02 11.16
N SER A 185 -11.36 24.78 10.07
CA SER A 185 -12.61 25.07 9.34
C SER A 185 -13.30 23.82 8.77
N SER A 186 -12.56 22.87 8.20
CA SER A 186 -13.12 21.66 7.60
C SER A 186 -13.56 20.61 8.62
N ALA A 187 -12.89 20.54 9.78
CA ALA A 187 -13.25 19.64 10.88
C ALA A 187 -14.23 20.27 11.87
N SER A 188 -14.19 21.58 12.10
CA SER A 188 -15.04 22.28 13.08
C SER A 188 -16.51 22.29 12.70
N PHE A 189 -16.83 22.30 11.40
CA PHE A 189 -18.21 22.18 10.96
C PHE A 189 -18.78 20.76 11.18
N LEU A 190 -17.93 19.73 11.21
CA LEU A 190 -18.34 18.33 11.27
C LEU A 190 -18.24 17.71 12.67
N LEU A 191 -17.44 18.28 13.57
CA LEU A 191 -17.19 17.75 14.91
C LEU A 191 -17.85 18.61 15.98
N LYS A 192 -18.42 17.96 16.99
CA LYS A 192 -18.92 18.64 18.20
C LYS A 192 -17.78 19.38 18.92
N PRO A 193 -18.04 20.52 19.59
CA PRO A 193 -17.00 21.29 20.30
C PRO A 193 -16.13 20.45 21.24
N ASP A 194 -16.73 19.50 21.96
CA ASP A 194 -15.99 18.59 22.87
C ASP A 194 -14.98 17.70 22.13
N LEU A 195 -15.34 17.23 20.93
CA LEU A 195 -14.45 16.41 20.10
C LEU A 195 -13.30 17.22 19.54
N ILE A 196 -13.55 18.48 19.13
CA ILE A 196 -12.50 19.40 18.70
C ILE A 196 -11.49 19.62 19.83
N SER A 197 -11.99 19.88 21.05
CA SER A 197 -11.15 20.07 22.23
C SER A 197 -10.28 18.83 22.53
N ARG A 198 -10.89 17.64 22.45
CA ARG A 198 -10.17 16.37 22.63
C ARG A 198 -9.11 16.15 21.57
N CYS A 199 -9.43 16.31 20.28
CA CYS A 199 -8.46 16.15 19.19
C CYS A 199 -7.31 17.15 19.31
N THR A 200 -7.61 18.42 19.62
CA THR A 200 -6.61 19.47 19.84
C THR A 200 -5.66 19.13 20.98
N THR A 201 -6.17 18.53 22.06
CA THR A 201 -5.34 18.09 23.20
C THR A 201 -4.37 16.99 22.78
N ILE A 202 -4.87 15.98 22.04
CA ILE A 202 -4.05 14.88 21.50
C ILE A 202 -2.97 15.42 20.54
N PHE A 203 -3.35 16.34 19.65
CA PHE A 203 -2.42 16.97 18.71
C PHE A 203 -1.33 17.76 19.42
N LYS A 204 -1.67 18.56 20.43
CA LYS A 204 -0.66 19.26 21.24
C LYS A 204 0.30 18.29 21.91
N HIS A 205 -0.20 17.17 22.42
CA HIS A 205 0.64 16.14 23.02
C HIS A 205 1.65 15.55 22.01
N TYR A 206 1.21 15.22 20.79
CA TYR A 206 2.11 14.70 19.74
C TYR A 206 3.03 15.76 19.14
N ALA A 207 2.60 17.03 19.08
CA ALA A 207 3.47 18.13 18.67
C ALA A 207 4.62 18.34 19.66
N ALA A 208 4.35 18.19 20.95
CA ALA A 208 5.37 18.25 22.01
C ALA A 208 6.27 17.00 22.05
N ASN A 209 5.77 15.85 21.56
CA ASN A 209 6.47 14.57 21.58
C ASN A 209 6.43 13.92 20.18
N PRO A 210 7.17 14.48 19.20
CA PRO A 210 7.15 13.97 17.84
C PRO A 210 7.72 12.55 17.80
N PHE A 211 6.98 11.63 17.17
CA PHE A 211 7.48 10.28 16.97
C PHE A 211 8.57 10.27 15.89
N GLY A 212 9.71 9.66 16.22
CA GLY A 212 10.68 9.25 15.21
C GLY A 212 10.10 8.10 14.40
N ARG A 213 9.87 8.30 13.10
CA ARG A 213 9.47 7.21 12.21
C ARG A 213 10.59 6.18 12.18
N GLY A 214 10.27 4.93 12.52
CA GLY A 214 11.22 3.82 12.43
C GLY A 214 11.69 3.58 10.98
N PRO A 215 12.77 2.80 10.80
CA PRO A 215 13.31 2.53 9.47
C PRO A 215 12.27 1.84 8.60
N ARG A 216 12.28 2.13 7.30
CA ARG A 216 11.37 1.49 6.34
C ARG A 216 11.70 0.00 6.26
N PRO A 217 10.75 -0.93 6.46
CA PRO A 217 10.97 -2.34 6.19
C PRO A 217 11.16 -2.55 4.69
N CYS A 218 12.05 -3.46 4.32
CA CYS A 218 12.30 -3.74 2.91
C CYS A 218 11.05 -4.37 2.25
N PRO A 219 10.58 -3.87 1.10
CA PRO A 219 9.42 -4.43 0.39
C PRO A 219 9.56 -5.88 -0.07
N CYS A 220 10.76 -6.46 0.00
CA CYS A 220 10.96 -7.89 -0.25
C CYS A 220 10.47 -8.80 0.89
N PHE A 221 10.05 -8.21 2.03
CA PHE A 221 9.62 -8.90 3.24
C PHE A 221 10.66 -9.87 3.82
N SER A 222 11.94 -9.56 3.67
CA SER A 222 13.04 -10.28 4.32
C SER A 222 13.05 -10.16 5.85
N GLY A 223 12.27 -9.22 6.39
CA GLY A 223 12.30 -8.83 7.81
C GLY A 223 13.38 -7.80 8.14
N LEU A 224 14.22 -7.41 7.17
CA LEU A 224 15.24 -6.39 7.35
C LEU A 224 14.72 -4.99 6.97
N PRO A 225 15.27 -3.93 7.58
CA PRO A 225 15.16 -2.58 7.06
C PRO A 225 15.63 -2.48 5.61
N LEU A 226 15.03 -1.56 4.84
CA LEU A 226 15.40 -1.28 3.45
C LEU A 226 16.89 -0.92 3.32
N ALA A 227 17.36 -0.03 4.21
CA ALA A 227 18.77 0.41 4.32
C ALA A 227 19.76 -0.73 4.60
N GLU A 228 19.28 -1.86 5.14
CA GLU A 228 20.09 -3.05 5.42
C GLU A 228 19.88 -4.17 4.38
N CYS A 229 19.07 -3.90 3.35
CA CYS A 229 18.62 -4.89 2.37
C CYS A 229 18.86 -4.39 0.93
N HIS A 230 17.80 -4.12 0.15
CA HIS A 230 17.90 -3.73 -1.27
C HIS A 230 18.50 -2.33 -1.50
N GLU A 231 18.56 -1.46 -0.49
CA GLU A 231 19.29 -0.18 -0.58
C GLU A 231 20.79 -0.37 -0.34
N LYS A 232 21.18 -1.42 0.39
CA LYS A 232 22.59 -1.75 0.66
C LYS A 232 23.25 -2.44 -0.53
N GLU A 233 22.57 -3.41 -1.12
CA GLU A 233 23.09 -4.20 -2.23
C GLU A 233 21.97 -4.85 -3.04
N ASP A 234 22.25 -5.06 -4.33
CA ASP A 234 21.38 -5.80 -5.23
C ASP A 234 21.26 -7.26 -4.78
N LYS A 235 20.05 -7.81 -4.90
CA LYS A 235 19.75 -9.19 -4.49
C LYS A 235 19.51 -10.07 -5.72
N PRO A 236 19.95 -11.34 -5.72
CA PRO A 236 19.64 -12.24 -6.84
C PRO A 236 18.12 -12.45 -6.94
N TYR A 237 17.58 -12.39 -8.15
CA TYR A 237 16.15 -12.64 -8.38
C TYR A 237 15.81 -14.09 -8.06
N SER A 238 14.78 -14.29 -7.24
CA SER A 238 14.45 -15.63 -6.73
C SER A 238 14.08 -16.60 -7.85
N PRO A 239 14.62 -17.83 -7.86
CA PRO A 239 14.27 -18.85 -8.85
C PRO A 239 12.80 -19.29 -8.75
N GLU A 240 12.14 -19.06 -7.62
CA GLU A 240 10.73 -19.42 -7.40
C GLU A 240 9.75 -18.41 -8.01
N PHE A 241 10.21 -17.19 -8.28
CA PHE A 241 9.42 -16.12 -8.85
C PHE A 241 9.16 -16.32 -10.34
N ILE A 242 8.13 -15.67 -10.86
CA ILE A 242 7.79 -15.73 -12.29
C ILE A 242 8.98 -15.19 -13.11
N CYS A 243 9.32 -15.89 -14.19
CA CYS A 243 10.37 -15.46 -15.10
C CYS A 243 10.01 -14.10 -15.75
N PRO A 244 10.87 -13.06 -15.64
CA PRO A 244 10.59 -11.74 -16.20
C PRO A 244 10.43 -11.74 -17.72
N ARG A 245 11.10 -12.67 -18.43
CA ARG A 245 11.05 -12.82 -19.89
C ARG A 245 9.77 -13.52 -20.40
N CYS A 246 8.70 -13.48 -19.62
CA CYS A 246 7.33 -13.86 -20.00
C CYS A 246 7.15 -15.28 -20.59
N SER A 247 7.77 -16.29 -20.00
CA SER A 247 7.60 -17.69 -20.44
C SER A 247 6.43 -18.43 -19.77
N GLN A 248 5.64 -17.74 -18.94
CA GLN A 248 4.68 -18.32 -17.99
C GLN A 248 5.25 -19.42 -17.06
N LYS A 249 6.57 -19.39 -16.82
CA LYS A 249 7.30 -20.35 -15.97
C LYS A 249 7.99 -19.59 -14.84
N ARG A 250 8.38 -20.33 -13.79
CA ARG A 250 9.29 -19.82 -12.77
C ARG A 250 10.67 -19.52 -13.37
N PHE A 251 11.38 -18.55 -12.81
CA PHE A 251 12.68 -18.08 -13.29
C PHE A 251 13.75 -19.17 -13.26
N GLY A 252 13.78 -19.96 -12.18
CA GLY A 252 14.70 -21.08 -11.99
C GLY A 252 14.66 -22.07 -13.17
N PRO A 253 13.51 -22.74 -13.42
CA PRO A 253 13.32 -23.65 -14.53
C PRO A 253 13.37 -23.02 -15.94
N CYS A 254 13.38 -21.69 -16.07
CA CYS A 254 13.34 -21.00 -17.36
C CYS A 254 14.69 -20.37 -17.76
N CYS A 255 15.09 -19.31 -17.07
CA CYS A 255 16.24 -18.48 -17.41
C CYS A 255 17.48 -18.92 -16.62
N SER A 256 17.35 -19.23 -15.34
CA SER A 256 18.47 -19.68 -14.51
C SER A 256 19.09 -20.98 -15.05
N LYS A 257 18.27 -21.95 -15.48
CA LYS A 257 18.75 -23.16 -16.20
C LYS A 257 19.53 -22.89 -17.50
N ARG A 258 19.41 -21.69 -18.07
CA ARG A 258 20.10 -21.25 -19.29
C ARG A 258 21.26 -20.30 -18.98
N ASN A 259 21.71 -20.25 -17.73
CA ASN A 259 22.75 -19.34 -17.25
C ASN A 259 22.42 -17.86 -17.50
N ILE A 260 21.13 -17.50 -17.45
CA ILE A 260 20.68 -16.12 -17.46
C ILE A 260 20.44 -15.70 -16.01
N PHE A 261 21.14 -14.65 -15.59
CA PHE A 261 21.01 -14.04 -14.27
C PHE A 261 20.10 -12.81 -14.33
N ALA A 262 19.44 -12.53 -13.22
CA ALA A 262 18.61 -11.34 -13.02
C ALA A 262 18.73 -10.93 -11.54
N TYR A 263 18.66 -9.63 -11.28
CA TYR A 263 18.85 -9.07 -9.95
C TYR A 263 17.71 -8.12 -9.59
N GLU A 264 17.39 -8.05 -8.30
CA GLU A 264 16.49 -7.09 -7.69
C GLU A 264 17.28 -5.90 -7.15
N GLN A 265 16.94 -4.70 -7.61
CA GLN A 265 17.64 -3.45 -7.27
C GLN A 265 16.64 -2.45 -6.67
N TRP A 266 17.06 -1.64 -5.70
CA TRP A 266 16.23 -0.55 -5.21
C TRP A 266 16.25 0.66 -6.15
N ASN A 267 15.08 1.17 -6.52
CA ASN A 267 14.92 2.41 -7.27
C ASN A 267 14.43 3.51 -6.32
N GLU A 268 15.34 4.43 -5.99
CA GLU A 268 15.08 5.54 -5.07
C GLU A 268 14.01 6.52 -5.61
N LEU A 269 14.04 6.83 -6.91
CA LEU A 269 13.10 7.78 -7.52
C LEU A 269 11.66 7.27 -7.50
N LEU A 270 11.48 5.97 -7.71
CA LEU A 270 10.17 5.33 -7.77
C LEU A 270 9.79 4.64 -6.45
N LEU A 271 10.67 4.71 -5.44
CA LEU A 271 10.53 4.13 -4.11
C LEU A 271 10.11 2.65 -4.14
N ARG A 272 10.77 1.85 -5.00
CA ARG A 272 10.39 0.46 -5.28
C ARG A 272 11.57 -0.42 -5.70
N ILE A 273 11.44 -1.74 -5.53
CA ILE A 273 12.37 -2.72 -6.10
C ILE A 273 12.12 -2.86 -7.61
N GLN A 274 13.15 -3.00 -8.42
CA GLN A 274 13.08 -3.30 -9.87
C GLN A 274 13.92 -4.54 -10.18
N VAL A 275 13.65 -5.20 -11.31
CA VAL A 275 14.49 -6.31 -11.77
C VAL A 275 15.25 -5.89 -13.02
N SER A 276 16.56 -6.09 -12.97
CA SER A 276 17.54 -5.91 -14.06
C SER A 276 17.96 -7.24 -14.64
#